data_AF-A0A024GCA5-F1
#
_entry.id   AF-A0A024GCA5-F1
#
_cell.length_a   1.000
_cell.length_b   1.000
_cell.length_c   1.000
_cell.angle_alpha   90.00
_cell.angle_beta   90.00
_cell.angle_gamma   90.00
#
_symmetry.space_group_name_H-M   'P 1'
#
loop_
_entity.id
_entity.type
_entity.pdbx_description
1 polymer ?
#
loop_
_entity_poly.entity_id
_entity_poly.type
_entity_poly.pdbx_seq_one_letter_code
_entity_poly.pdbx_strand_id
1 'polypeptide(L)'
;MCLSSCAAEISHYGLIAFASVVFDINSGQILEYLYPPNAPYIFDEAKKSLAQLALPHDNTQKEGDSQFIIRFRADTVDHSEM
;
A
#
# COMPACT_ATOMS: atom_id res chain seq x y z
N MET A 1 -32.98 3.41 10.30
CA MET A 1 -31.64 4.00 10.18
C MET A 1 -30.65 2.91 10.56
N CYS A 2 -30.10 2.19 9.59
CA CYS A 2 -29.13 1.12 9.87
C CYS A 2 -27.74 1.74 9.91
N LEU A 3 -27.13 1.75 11.09
CA LEU A 3 -25.70 1.96 11.24
C LEU A 3 -25.00 0.69 10.76
N SER A 4 -24.58 0.67 9.49
CA SER A 4 -23.70 -0.37 8.98
C SER A 4 -22.33 -0.17 9.63
N SER A 5 -22.12 -0.81 10.78
CA SER A 5 -20.78 -1.08 11.28
C SER A 5 -20.11 -2.02 10.28
N CYS A 6 -19.42 -1.46 9.29
CA CYS A 6 -18.43 -2.20 8.52
C CYS A 6 -17.27 -2.51 9.47
N ALA A 7 -17.49 -3.47 10.37
CA ALA A 7 -16.40 -4.28 10.86
C ALA A 7 -15.72 -4.81 9.62
N ALA A 8 -14.47 -4.40 9.39
CA ALA A 8 -13.65 -5.04 8.38
C ALA A 8 -13.66 -6.53 8.72
N GLU A 9 -14.42 -7.32 7.96
CA GLU A 9 -14.27 -8.76 8.01
C GLU A 9 -12.80 -9.01 7.77
N ILE A 10 -12.12 -9.54 8.79
CA ILE A 10 -10.71 -9.88 8.70
C ILE A 10 -10.60 -10.77 7.48
N SER A 11 -9.97 -10.25 6.43
CA SER A 11 -9.75 -10.99 5.19
C SER A 11 -9.20 -12.36 5.57
N HIS A 12 -9.79 -13.44 5.05
CA HIS A 12 -9.38 -14.80 5.37
C HIS A 12 -7.88 -15.03 5.12
N TYR A 13 -7.29 -14.22 4.24
CA TYR A 13 -5.88 -14.25 3.87
C TYR A 13 -5.07 -13.06 4.43
N GLY A 14 -5.64 -12.25 5.32
CA GLY A 14 -4.98 -11.08 5.91
C GLY A 14 -4.74 -9.92 4.93
N LEU A 15 -5.40 -9.92 3.76
CA LEU A 15 -5.30 -8.81 2.82
C LEU A 15 -6.02 -7.57 3.37
N ILE A 16 -5.28 -6.46 3.52
CA ILE A 16 -5.80 -5.21 4.07
C ILE A 16 -6.14 -4.16 3.01
N ALA A 17 -5.50 -4.23 1.84
CA ALA A 17 -5.70 -3.27 0.76
C ALA A 17 -5.22 -3.80 -0.61
N PHE A 18 -5.83 -3.30 -1.67
CA PHE A 18 -5.32 -3.38 -3.05
C PHE A 18 -4.93 -1.98 -3.53
N ALA A 19 -3.81 -1.89 -4.24
CA ALA A 19 -3.31 -0.63 -4.79
C ALA A 19 -2.90 -0.79 -6.25
N SER A 20 -3.18 0.22 -7.08
CA SER A 20 -2.60 0.38 -8.42
C SER A 20 -1.63 1.55 -8.40
N VAL A 21 -0.45 1.37 -8.94
CA VAL A 21 0.56 2.44 -9.09
C VAL A 21 0.87 2.56 -10.57
N VAL A 22 0.83 3.79 -11.06
CA VAL A 22 1.20 4.14 -12.44
C VAL A 22 2.47 4.97 -12.43
N PHE A 23 3.26 4.83 -13.48
CA PHE A 23 4.41 5.68 -13.72
C PHE A 23 4.06 6.71 -14.80
N ASP A 24 4.11 7.99 -14.44
CA ASP A 24 4.03 9.10 -15.37
C ASP A 24 5.42 9.69 -15.61
N ILE A 25 5.76 9.99 -16.87
CA ILE A 25 7.09 10.48 -17.24
C ILE A 25 7.40 11.86 -16.64
N ASN A 26 6.39 12.68 -16.38
CA ASN A 26 6.58 14.03 -15.85
C ASN A 26 6.53 14.07 -14.31
N SER A 27 5.79 13.13 -13.73
CA SER A 27 5.38 13.17 -12.32
C SER A 27 5.94 12.02 -11.49
N GLY A 28 6.56 11.02 -12.13
CA GLY A 28 7.10 9.83 -11.49
C GLY A 28 6.02 8.82 -11.10
N GLN A 29 6.26 8.09 -10.01
CA GLN A 29 5.39 7.02 -9.54
C GLN A 29 4.22 7.59 -8.72
N ILE A 30 2.99 7.27 -9.12
CA ILE A 30 1.76 7.79 -8.54
C ILE A 30 0.85 6.63 -8.15
N LEU A 31 0.35 6.65 -6.92
CA LEU A 31 -0.73 5.76 -6.47
C LEU A 31 -2.03 6.17 -7.18
N GLU A 32 -2.44 5.39 -8.18
CA GLU A 32 -3.63 5.64 -9.00
C GLU A 32 -4.91 5.21 -8.28
N TYR A 33 -4.87 4.05 -7.62
CA TYR A 33 -6.04 3.46 -6.98
C TYR A 33 -5.69 2.79 -5.66
N LEU A 34 -6.61 2.86 -4.71
CA LEU A 34 -6.54 2.18 -3.41
C LEU A 34 -7.93 1.66 -3.04
N TYR A 35 -8.03 0.36 -2.73
CA TYR A 35 -9.26 -0.26 -2.23
C TYR A 35 -9.02 -1.01 -0.92
N PRO A 36 -9.88 -0.81 0.10
CA PRO A 36 -10.93 0.22 0.12
C PRO A 36 -10.30 1.63 0.16
N PRO A 37 -11.00 2.69 -0.28
CA PRO A 37 -10.42 4.04 -0.35
C PRO A 37 -9.87 4.55 0.99
N ASN A 38 -10.48 4.09 2.09
CA ASN A 38 -10.06 4.35 3.46
C ASN A 38 -9.50 3.06 4.09
N ALA A 39 -8.59 2.38 3.38
CA ALA A 39 -7.93 1.17 3.87
C ALA A 39 -7.39 1.41 5.29
N PRO A 40 -7.90 0.70 6.31
CA PRO A 40 -7.41 0.85 7.65
C PRO A 40 -5.91 0.49 7.64
N TYR A 41 -5.11 1.24 8.38
CA TYR A 41 -3.65 1.08 8.49
C TYR A 41 -2.80 1.58 7.30
N ILE A 42 -3.39 2.12 6.22
CA ILE A 42 -2.63 2.78 5.14
C ILE A 42 -2.73 4.30 5.29
N PHE A 43 -1.82 4.85 6.11
CA PHE A 43 -1.69 6.30 6.32
C PHE A 43 -1.15 7.02 5.07
N ASP A 44 -1.31 8.33 5.01
CA ASP A 44 -0.90 9.13 3.84
C ASP A 44 0.61 9.04 3.58
N GLU A 45 1.42 8.92 4.63
CA GLU A 45 2.86 8.71 4.54
C GLU A 45 3.21 7.34 3.94
N ALA A 46 2.41 6.32 4.28
CA ALA A 46 2.59 4.98 3.75
C ALA A 46 2.21 4.91 2.26
N LYS A 47 1.22 5.69 1.79
CA LYS A 47 0.83 5.74 0.37
C LYS A 47 1.99 6.14 -0.54
N LYS A 48 2.79 7.13 -0.12
CA LYS A 48 3.98 7.56 -0.87
C LYS A 48 5.03 6.45 -0.94
N SER A 49 5.23 5.74 0.17
CA SER A 49 6.15 4.61 0.25
C SER A 49 5.68 3.43 -0.62
N LEU A 50 4.38 3.12 -0.62
CA LEU A 50 3.79 2.10 -1.49
C LEU A 50 4.01 2.41 -2.97
N ALA A 51 3.82 3.67 -3.38
CA ALA A 51 4.07 4.09 -4.75
C ALA A 51 5.54 3.85 -5.13
N GLN A 52 6.48 4.36 -4.32
CA GLN A 52 7.94 4.22 -4.52
C GLN A 52 8.40 2.75 -4.64
N LEU A 53 7.76 1.87 -3.87
CA LEU A 53 8.12 0.47 -3.77
C LEU A 53 7.49 -0.40 -4.87
N ALA A 54 6.49 0.10 -5.59
CA ALA A 54 5.88 -0.61 -6.71
C ALA A 54 6.80 -0.66 -7.95
N LEU A 55 7.74 0.28 -8.07
CA LEU A 55 8.78 0.30 -9.09
C LEU A 55 10.14 0.64 -8.44
N PRO A 56 10.74 -0.31 -7.71
CA PRO A 56 11.96 -0.04 -6.92
C PRO A 56 13.25 -0.02 -7.76
N HIS A 57 13.14 -0.07 -9.09
CA HIS A 57 14.24 -0.23 -10.04
C HIS A 57 14.40 0.98 -10.97
N ASP A 58 15.47 0.95 -11.77
CA ASP A 58 15.73 1.95 -12.80
C ASP A 58 14.82 1.75 -14.01
N ASN A 59 14.07 2.80 -14.39
CA ASN A 59 13.12 2.80 -15.51
C ASN A 59 13.76 2.55 -16.89
N THR A 60 15.09 2.52 -16.98
CA THR A 60 15.82 2.18 -18.21
C THR A 60 15.97 0.67 -18.41
N GLN A 61 15.66 -0.15 -17.40
CA GLN A 61 15.74 -1.61 -17.50
C GLN A 61 14.49 -2.20 -18.15
N LYS A 62 14.68 -3.17 -19.05
CA LYS A 62 13.59 -3.95 -19.65
C LYS A 62 13.26 -5.14 -18.74
N GLU A 63 12.42 -4.92 -17.74
CA GLU A 63 12.03 -5.98 -16.81
C GLU A 63 10.89 -6.89 -17.34
N GLY A 64 10.01 -6.36 -18.19
CA GLY A 64 8.78 -7.07 -18.56
C GLY A 64 7.83 -7.19 -17.36
N ASP A 65 6.98 -8.22 -17.36
CA ASP A 65 6.03 -8.46 -16.26
C ASP A 65 6.75 -9.12 -15.07
N SER A 66 7.15 -8.30 -14.09
CA SER A 66 7.82 -8.74 -12.86
C SER A 66 6.85 -8.92 -11.70
N GLN A 67 7.14 -9.88 -10.82
CA GLN A 67 6.45 -10.04 -9.54
C GLN A 67 7.46 -10.08 -8.40
N PHE A 68 7.23 -9.29 -7.35
CA PHE A 68 8.08 -9.26 -6.17
C PHE A 68 7.25 -9.06 -4.90
N ILE A 69 7.86 -9.37 -3.75
CA ILE A 69 7.23 -9.24 -2.43
C ILE A 69 8.12 -8.37 -1.55
N ILE A 70 7.53 -7.37 -0.90
CA ILE A 70 8.21 -6.52 0.08
C ILE A 70 7.65 -6.83 1.47
N ARG A 71 8.56 -6.92 2.44
CA ARG A 71 8.21 -7.14 3.85
C ARG A 71 8.67 -5.96 4.68
N PHE A 72 7.73 -5.29 5.32
CA PHE A 72 8.02 -4.28 6.33
C PHE A 72 8.27 -4.97 7.66
N ARG A 73 9.30 -4.53 8.37
CA ARG A 73 9.50 -4.88 9.78
C ARG A 73 8.88 -3.76 10.59
N ALA A 74 7.88 -4.07 11.39
CA ALA A 74 7.47 -3.16 12.44
C ALA A 74 8.54 -3.24 13.52
N ASP A 75 9.16 -2.11 13.87
CA ASP A 75 9.90 -2.04 15.11
C ASP A 75 8.87 -2.31 16.22
N THR A 76 9.12 -3.36 17.01
CA THR A 76 8.37 -3.62 18.25
C THR A 76 8.77 -2.56 19.27
N VAL A 77 8.43 -1.29 19.02
CA VAL A 77 8.47 -0.28 20.06
C VAL A 77 7.17 -0.45 20.83
N ASP A 78 7.30 -1.02 22.02
CA ASP A 78 6.19 -1.11 22.97
C ASP A 78 5.71 0.31 23.28
N HIS A 79 4.52 0.67 22.80
CA HIS A 79 3.90 1.98 23.06
C HIS A 79 3.22 2.04 24.43
N SER A 80 3.55 1.14 25.36
CA SER A 80 3.02 1.14 26.73
C SER A 80 3.52 2.29 27.61
N GLU A 81 4.37 3.18 27.10
CA GLU A 81 4.93 4.33 27.84
C GLU A 81 4.69 5.69 27.14
N MET A 82 3.46 5.95 26.68
CA MET A 82 2.98 7.32 26.44
C MET A 82 1.65 7.59 27.13
#